data_AF-A0A7X6T0X5-F1
#
_entry.id   AF-A0A7X6T0X5-F1
#
_cell.length_a   1.000
_cell.length_b   1.000
_cell.length_c   1.000
_cell.angle_alpha   90.00
_cell.angle_beta   90.00
_cell.angle_gamma   90.00
#
_symmetry.space_group_name_H-M   'P 1'
#
loop_
_entity.id
_entity.type
_entity.pdbx_description
1 polymer ?
#
loop_
_entity_poly.entity_id
_entity_poly.type
_entity_poly.pdbx_seq_one_letter_code
_entity_poly.pdbx_strand_id
1 'polypeptide(L)'
;LDVNSFLKHDVFGRYIIKVLDASYIMQLKEAHQSFVLDGFKNVSDAFGGHLLSDWEKDRELQFVDHNNHKKELPQSLSFDMRGFLQTTPDLLFPKAARTEANLETINYLGSLYAIDVVTMRKFVGKSTRFQEGTLDIQKLERLISGYIDQHKTATKSQYDQDSYLFFSAQQQGKPLGVRDKKTIAFLYEHYDFEQVVQNQLIEFVLQRFKGSFTKALVEQIADSWVRANIRSEADVKKHLSYTSPKATVVETPAYMESPAPQQKEDEKQRLALLKKLKKGDK
;
A
#
# COMPACT_ATOMS: atom_id res chain seq x y z
N LEU A 1 41.38 -26.57 -16.06
CA LEU A 1 41.00 -27.52 -14.98
C LEU A 1 39.63 -27.09 -14.46
N ASP A 2 38.70 -28.02 -14.29
CA ASP A 2 37.48 -27.76 -13.52
C ASP A 2 37.86 -27.38 -12.07
N VAL A 3 37.05 -26.54 -11.41
CA VAL A 3 37.37 -26.00 -10.08
C VAL A 3 37.52 -27.13 -9.07
N ASN A 4 36.68 -28.17 -9.16
CA ASN A 4 36.80 -29.35 -8.31
C ASN A 4 38.08 -30.16 -8.62
N SER A 5 38.48 -30.26 -9.88
CA SER A 5 39.75 -30.90 -10.26
C SER A 5 40.96 -30.11 -9.79
N PHE A 6 40.89 -28.77 -9.80
CA PHE A 6 41.95 -27.90 -9.32
C PHE A 6 42.13 -27.98 -7.81
N LEU A 7 41.03 -27.95 -7.05
CA LEU A 7 41.06 -28.08 -5.58
C LEU A 7 41.48 -29.47 -5.10
N LYS A 8 41.17 -30.52 -5.86
CA LYS A 8 41.58 -31.90 -5.56
C LYS A 8 43.01 -32.25 -6.01
N HIS A 9 43.68 -31.36 -6.75
CA HIS A 9 45.03 -31.61 -7.23
C HIS A 9 46.05 -31.54 -6.09
N ASP A 10 46.92 -32.53 -5.97
CA ASP A 10 47.86 -32.68 -4.85
C ASP A 10 48.76 -31.46 -4.61
N VAL A 11 49.22 -30.83 -5.68
CA VAL A 11 50.12 -29.67 -5.59
C VAL A 11 49.35 -28.37 -5.37
N PHE A 12 48.24 -28.15 -6.09
CA PHE A 12 47.52 -26.88 -6.07
C PHE A 12 46.62 -26.76 -4.84
N GLY A 13 45.99 -27.86 -4.41
CA GLY A 13 45.24 -27.91 -3.15
C GLY A 13 46.12 -27.57 -1.95
N ARG A 14 47.33 -28.17 -1.86
CA ARG A 14 48.29 -27.87 -0.78
C ARG A 14 48.81 -26.43 -0.84
N TYR A 15 49.02 -25.90 -2.04
CA TYR A 15 49.44 -24.51 -2.22
C TYR A 15 48.39 -23.52 -1.71
N ILE A 16 47.11 -23.75 -2.02
CA ILE A 16 46.01 -22.89 -1.56
C ILE A 16 45.87 -22.93 -0.04
N ILE A 17 45.94 -24.11 0.57
CA ILE A 17 45.93 -24.25 2.05
C ILE A 17 47.07 -23.45 2.67
N LYS A 18 48.25 -23.45 2.06
CA LYS A 18 49.43 -22.73 2.57
C LYS A 18 49.31 -21.22 2.46
N VAL A 19 48.71 -20.69 1.39
CA VAL A 19 48.69 -19.25 1.10
C VAL A 19 47.44 -18.54 1.64
N LEU A 20 46.28 -19.20 1.57
CA LEU A 20 44.98 -18.55 1.79
C LEU A 20 44.18 -19.13 2.95
N ASP A 21 44.57 -20.31 3.47
CA ASP A 21 43.90 -21.11 4.51
C ASP A 21 42.85 -22.14 4.02
N ALA A 22 42.41 -22.99 4.95
CA ALA A 22 41.39 -24.02 4.69
C ALA A 22 39.95 -23.46 4.62
N SER A 23 39.70 -22.28 5.20
CA SER A 23 38.41 -21.59 5.17
C SER A 23 38.07 -21.13 3.75
N TYR A 24 39.07 -20.63 3.02
CA TYR A 24 38.91 -20.21 1.63
C TYR A 24 38.52 -21.37 0.68
N ILE A 25 39.02 -22.58 0.96
CA ILE A 25 38.63 -23.78 0.20
C ILE A 25 37.17 -24.18 0.46
N MET A 26 36.67 -24.01 1.69
CA MET A 26 35.25 -24.22 1.98
C MET A 26 34.37 -23.25 1.20
N GLN A 27 34.73 -21.96 1.18
CA GLN A 27 34.01 -20.94 0.41
C GLN A 27 33.99 -21.25 -1.09
N LEU A 28 35.11 -21.67 -1.67
CA LEU A 28 35.18 -22.06 -3.07
C LEU A 28 34.34 -23.30 -3.39
N LYS A 29 34.29 -24.28 -2.48
CA LYS A 29 33.44 -25.46 -2.64
C LYS A 29 31.96 -25.14 -2.55
N GLU A 30 31.59 -24.21 -1.68
CA GLU A 30 30.22 -23.74 -1.52
C GLU A 30 29.77 -22.91 -2.73
N ALA A 31 30.64 -22.02 -3.25
CA ALA A 31 30.37 -21.22 -4.44
C ALA A 31 30.23 -22.05 -5.73
N HIS A 32 30.91 -23.20 -5.81
CA HIS A 32 30.88 -24.11 -6.95
C HIS A 32 30.16 -25.43 -6.64
N GLN A 33 29.25 -25.41 -5.66
CA GLN A 33 28.46 -26.58 -5.34
C GLN A 33 27.51 -26.89 -6.50
N SER A 34 27.83 -27.94 -7.26
CA SER A 34 26.91 -28.49 -8.23
C SER A 34 25.74 -29.13 -7.49
N PHE A 35 24.52 -28.73 -7.85
CA PHE A 35 23.32 -29.39 -7.34
C PHE A 35 23.29 -30.82 -7.87
N VAL A 36 23.24 -31.78 -6.96
CA VAL A 36 22.97 -33.18 -7.31
C VAL A 36 21.48 -33.26 -7.64
N LEU A 37 21.15 -33.30 -8.93
CA LEU A 37 19.78 -33.38 -9.44
C LEU A 37 19.20 -34.80 -9.35
N ASP A 38 19.58 -35.57 -8.33
CA ASP A 38 19.10 -36.94 -8.15
C ASP A 38 17.61 -36.90 -7.76
N GLY A 39 16.76 -37.58 -8.54
CA GLY A 39 15.30 -37.54 -8.41
C GLY A 39 14.59 -36.38 -9.12
N PHE A 40 15.31 -35.46 -9.78
CA PHE A 40 14.70 -34.36 -10.52
C PHE A 40 14.45 -34.75 -11.99
N LYS A 41 13.22 -34.54 -12.46
CA LYS A 41 12.89 -34.69 -13.88
C LYS A 41 13.30 -33.43 -14.63
N ASN A 42 14.10 -33.58 -15.67
CA ASN A 42 14.43 -32.48 -16.58
C ASN A 42 13.16 -32.02 -17.30
N VAL A 43 12.85 -30.72 -17.23
CA VAL A 43 11.69 -30.08 -17.86
C VAL A 43 12.11 -29.01 -18.88
N SER A 44 13.34 -29.08 -19.37
CA SER A 44 13.91 -28.12 -20.33
C SER A 44 13.46 -28.35 -21.79
N ASP A 45 12.48 -29.22 -22.00
CA ASP A 45 11.88 -29.43 -23.33
C ASP A 45 11.32 -28.11 -23.87
N ALA A 46 11.43 -27.92 -25.19
CA ALA A 46 10.92 -26.73 -25.85
C ALA A 46 9.41 -26.59 -25.61
N PHE A 47 8.98 -25.37 -25.24
CA PHE A 47 7.59 -25.09 -24.91
C PHE A 47 6.65 -25.47 -26.07
N GLY A 48 5.77 -26.45 -25.82
CA GLY A 48 4.77 -26.87 -26.79
C GLY A 48 3.62 -25.87 -26.86
N GLY A 49 3.64 -24.94 -27.81
CA GLY A 49 2.56 -23.94 -27.99
C GLY A 49 1.16 -24.53 -28.18
N HIS A 50 1.06 -25.79 -28.63
CA HIS A 50 -0.20 -26.53 -28.73
C HIS A 50 -0.87 -26.79 -27.36
N LEU A 51 -0.10 -26.81 -26.27
CA LEU A 51 -0.60 -27.05 -24.91
C LEU A 51 -1.52 -25.93 -24.40
N LEU A 52 -1.46 -24.74 -25.01
CA LEU A 52 -2.32 -23.59 -24.70
C LEU A 52 -3.42 -23.37 -25.76
N SER A 53 -3.58 -24.28 -26.72
CA SER A 53 -4.58 -24.09 -27.79
C SER A 53 -6.02 -24.14 -27.28
N ASP A 54 -6.25 -24.89 -26.19
CA ASP A 54 -7.56 -24.99 -25.53
C ASP A 54 -7.68 -24.05 -24.31
N TRP A 55 -6.85 -23.00 -24.27
CA TRP A 55 -6.84 -22.01 -23.20
C TRP A 55 -8.03 -21.06 -23.32
N GLU A 56 -9.14 -21.44 -22.67
CA GLU A 56 -10.40 -20.71 -22.70
C GLU A 56 -10.47 -19.59 -21.65
N LYS A 57 -11.38 -18.65 -21.88
CA LYS A 57 -11.60 -17.46 -21.03
C LYS A 57 -11.89 -17.80 -19.56
N ASP A 58 -12.55 -18.92 -19.29
CA ASP A 58 -12.84 -19.36 -17.92
C ASP A 58 -11.59 -19.86 -17.20
N ARG A 59 -10.65 -20.49 -17.92
CA ARG A 59 -9.35 -20.90 -17.35
C ARG A 59 -8.43 -19.70 -17.15
N GLU A 60 -8.48 -18.71 -18.03
CA GLU A 60 -7.80 -17.43 -17.85
C GLU A 60 -8.31 -16.70 -16.59
N LEU A 61 -9.63 -16.66 -16.38
CA LEU A 61 -10.22 -16.07 -15.18
C LEU A 61 -9.79 -16.81 -13.91
N GLN A 62 -9.75 -18.14 -13.92
CA GLN A 62 -9.23 -18.95 -12.80
C GLN A 62 -7.73 -18.72 -12.56
N PHE A 63 -6.93 -18.60 -13.63
CA PHE A 63 -5.51 -18.29 -13.51
C PHE A 63 -5.27 -16.90 -12.92
N VAL A 64 -6.00 -15.89 -13.38
CA VAL A 64 -5.94 -14.52 -12.85
C VAL A 64 -6.38 -14.47 -11.39
N ASP A 65 -7.44 -15.18 -11.02
CA ASP A 65 -7.90 -15.28 -9.62
C ASP A 65 -6.83 -15.95 -8.73
N HIS A 66 -6.27 -17.08 -9.18
CA HIS A 66 -5.22 -17.80 -8.47
C HIS A 66 -3.91 -17.00 -8.33
N ASN A 67 -3.53 -16.20 -9.34
CA ASN A 67 -2.31 -15.38 -9.30
C ASN A 67 -2.49 -14.04 -8.59
N ASN A 68 -3.71 -13.48 -8.54
CA ASN A 68 -3.98 -12.25 -7.81
C ASN A 68 -3.84 -12.42 -6.29
N HIS A 69 -3.98 -13.64 -5.76
CA HIS A 69 -3.63 -13.96 -4.37
C HIS A 69 -2.13 -13.96 -4.09
N LYS A 70 -1.28 -13.95 -5.14
CA LYS A 70 0.19 -13.93 -5.06
C LYS A 70 0.80 -12.65 -5.63
N LYS A 71 0.08 -11.53 -5.64
CA LYS A 71 0.78 -10.24 -5.65
C LYS A 71 1.45 -10.09 -4.30
N GLU A 72 2.70 -10.53 -4.23
CA GLU A 72 3.55 -10.31 -3.06
C GLU A 72 3.49 -8.83 -2.72
N LEU A 73 3.01 -8.52 -1.52
CA LEU A 73 3.06 -7.16 -0.98
C LEU A 73 4.50 -6.63 -1.13
N PRO A 74 4.70 -5.32 -1.34
CA PRO A 74 6.03 -4.74 -1.30
C PRO A 74 6.75 -5.22 -0.03
N GLN A 75 8.02 -5.65 -0.15
CA GLN A 75 8.82 -6.14 1.00
C GLN A 75 8.88 -5.14 2.17
N SER A 76 8.62 -3.85 1.92
CA SER A 76 8.52 -2.79 2.93
C SER A 76 7.23 -2.84 3.77
N LEU A 77 6.19 -3.56 3.32
CA LEU A 77 4.89 -3.72 3.99
C LEU A 77 4.62 -5.17 4.43
N SER A 78 5.53 -6.11 4.14
CA SER A 78 5.41 -7.51 4.57
C SER A 78 5.90 -7.67 6.01
N PHE A 79 5.04 -8.20 6.88
CA PHE A 79 5.45 -8.59 8.23
C PHE A 79 6.58 -9.64 8.17
N ASP A 80 7.66 -9.44 8.93
CA ASP A 80 8.78 -10.38 8.98
C ASP A 80 8.40 -11.67 9.70
N MET A 81 7.72 -12.55 8.96
CA MET A 81 7.24 -13.82 9.47
C MET A 81 8.39 -14.77 9.81
N ARG A 82 9.52 -14.65 9.10
CA ARG A 82 10.70 -15.48 9.33
C ARG A 82 11.35 -15.12 10.67
N GLY A 83 11.58 -13.83 10.92
CA GLY A 83 12.06 -13.33 12.20
C GLY A 83 11.08 -13.59 13.33
N PHE A 84 9.77 -13.49 13.08
CA PHE A 84 8.74 -13.84 14.05
C PHE A 84 8.83 -15.30 14.49
N LEU A 85 8.90 -16.24 13.55
CA LEU A 85 8.96 -17.67 13.87
C LEU A 85 10.29 -18.07 14.54
N GLN A 86 11.40 -17.46 14.16
CA GLN A 86 12.71 -17.73 14.78
C GLN A 86 12.78 -17.23 16.22
N THR A 87 12.15 -16.09 16.51
CA THR A 87 12.25 -15.45 17.82
C THR A 87 11.09 -15.80 18.75
N THR A 88 10.04 -16.47 18.27
CA THR A 88 8.89 -16.88 19.09
C THR A 88 9.10 -18.27 19.69
N PRO A 89 9.15 -18.41 21.02
CA PRO A 89 9.30 -19.71 21.68
C PRO A 89 8.07 -20.60 21.46
N ASP A 90 8.30 -21.91 21.44
CA ASP A 90 7.23 -22.92 21.35
C ASP A 90 6.19 -22.82 22.50
N LEU A 91 6.59 -22.24 23.65
CA LEU A 91 5.68 -21.97 24.75
C LEU A 91 4.60 -20.93 24.41
N LEU A 92 4.95 -19.92 23.61
CA LEU A 92 4.03 -18.84 23.23
C LEU A 92 3.25 -19.18 21.97
N PHE A 93 3.85 -19.97 21.07
CA PHE A 93 3.20 -20.39 19.84
C PHE A 93 3.61 -21.84 19.50
N PRO A 94 2.87 -22.85 20.02
CA PRO A 94 3.18 -24.26 19.85
C PRO A 94 3.15 -24.67 18.38
N LYS A 95 3.94 -25.69 18.02
CA LYS A 95 3.98 -26.21 16.64
C LYS A 95 2.61 -26.66 16.12
N ALA A 96 1.75 -27.19 16.99
CA ALA A 96 0.38 -27.56 16.65
C ALA A 96 -0.48 -26.35 16.19
N ALA A 97 -0.21 -25.16 16.71
CA ALA A 97 -0.91 -23.93 16.35
C ALA A 97 -0.33 -23.26 15.09
N ARG A 98 0.83 -23.71 14.58
CA ARG A 98 1.51 -23.16 13.38
C ARG A 98 0.94 -23.73 12.09
N THR A 99 -0.38 -23.71 11.97
CA THR A 99 -1.06 -24.08 10.73
C THR A 99 -0.87 -22.98 9.69
N GLU A 100 -0.91 -23.35 8.41
CA GLU A 100 -0.79 -22.41 7.29
C GLU A 100 -1.78 -21.24 7.43
N ALA A 101 -3.04 -21.53 7.70
CA ALA A 101 -4.09 -20.52 7.92
C ALA A 101 -3.75 -19.53 9.06
N ASN A 102 -3.19 -20.00 10.17
CA ASN A 102 -2.81 -19.13 11.29
C ASN A 102 -1.61 -18.24 10.93
N LEU A 103 -0.63 -18.80 10.20
CA LEU A 103 0.54 -18.06 9.74
C LEU A 103 0.16 -16.96 8.74
N GLU A 104 -0.72 -17.28 7.80
CA GLU A 104 -1.28 -16.31 6.85
C GLU A 104 -2.04 -15.19 7.58
N THR A 105 -2.87 -15.55 8.56
CA THR A 105 -3.64 -14.56 9.33
C THR A 105 -2.71 -13.63 10.13
N ILE A 106 -1.68 -14.16 10.78
CA ILE A 106 -0.69 -13.36 11.51
C ILE A 106 0.07 -12.44 10.55
N ASN A 107 0.51 -12.97 9.41
CA ASN A 107 1.21 -12.19 8.40
C ASN A 107 0.33 -11.05 7.86
N TYR A 108 -0.93 -11.35 7.53
CA TYR A 108 -1.90 -10.38 7.06
C TYR A 108 -2.15 -9.29 8.11
N LEU A 109 -2.40 -9.66 9.37
CA LEU A 109 -2.65 -8.69 10.45
C LEU A 109 -1.42 -7.83 10.77
N GLY A 110 -0.22 -8.44 10.77
CA GLY A 110 1.03 -7.73 10.99
C GLY A 110 1.32 -6.72 9.88
N SER A 111 1.07 -7.12 8.63
CA SER A 111 1.26 -6.26 7.45
C SER A 111 0.21 -5.15 7.39
N LEU A 112 -1.06 -5.47 7.67
CA LEU A 112 -2.18 -4.53 7.60
C LEU A 112 -2.08 -3.40 8.64
N TYR A 113 -1.62 -3.72 9.84
CA TYR A 113 -1.58 -2.79 10.97
C TYR A 113 -0.16 -2.35 11.35
N ALA A 114 0.84 -2.67 10.51
CA ALA A 114 2.25 -2.36 10.72
C ALA A 114 2.74 -2.74 12.15
N ILE A 115 2.34 -3.92 12.63
CA ILE A 115 2.68 -4.35 13.99
C ILE A 115 4.08 -4.94 13.99
N ASP A 116 4.92 -4.47 14.91
CA ASP A 116 6.27 -5.01 15.07
C ASP A 116 6.26 -6.49 15.53
N VAL A 117 7.33 -7.22 15.22
CA VAL A 117 7.49 -8.64 15.54
C VAL A 117 7.38 -8.93 17.05
N VAL A 118 7.88 -8.04 17.91
CA VAL A 118 7.86 -8.17 19.36
C VAL A 118 6.44 -8.01 19.92
N THR A 119 5.70 -7.04 19.42
CA THR A 119 4.33 -6.74 19.83
C THR A 119 3.37 -7.81 19.31
N MET A 120 3.53 -8.24 18.06
CA MET A 120 2.76 -9.36 17.50
C MET A 120 2.96 -10.63 18.32
N ARG A 121 4.19 -10.94 18.74
CA ARG A 121 4.48 -12.09 19.62
C ARG A 121 3.76 -12.02 20.96
N LYS A 122 3.64 -10.83 21.55
CA LYS A 122 2.87 -10.66 22.79
C LYS A 122 1.39 -10.97 22.56
N PHE A 123 0.82 -10.59 21.43
CA PHE A 123 -0.59 -10.87 21.13
C PHE A 123 -0.83 -12.33 20.80
N VAL A 124 0.00 -12.93 19.95
CA VAL A 124 -0.08 -14.36 19.62
C VAL A 124 0.08 -15.20 20.90
N GLY A 125 1.03 -14.87 21.78
CA GLY A 125 1.18 -15.56 23.07
C GLY A 125 -0.06 -15.44 23.98
N LYS A 126 -0.73 -14.28 24.01
CA LYS A 126 -1.96 -14.07 24.79
C LYS A 126 -3.20 -14.73 24.17
N SER A 127 -3.18 -14.95 22.86
CA SER A 127 -4.27 -15.56 22.10
C SER A 127 -4.10 -17.05 21.88
N THR A 128 -2.95 -17.62 22.21
CA THR A 128 -2.70 -19.05 22.07
C THR A 128 -3.08 -19.81 23.33
N ARG A 129 -3.87 -20.88 23.17
CA ARG A 129 -4.20 -21.80 24.24
C ARG A 129 -3.19 -22.93 24.25
N PHE A 130 -2.23 -22.89 25.18
CA PHE A 130 -1.15 -23.89 25.24
C PHE A 130 -1.68 -25.32 25.41
N GLN A 131 -2.72 -25.53 26.21
CA GLN A 131 -3.27 -26.87 26.49
C GLN A 131 -3.98 -27.49 25.29
N GLU A 132 -4.61 -26.69 24.44
CA GLU A 132 -5.34 -27.15 23.25
C GLU A 132 -4.46 -27.11 21.98
N GLY A 133 -3.35 -26.37 22.01
CA GLY A 133 -2.50 -26.15 20.83
C GLY A 133 -3.19 -25.32 19.75
N THR A 134 -4.20 -24.52 20.12
CA THR A 134 -5.03 -23.72 19.20
C THR A 134 -4.77 -22.22 19.38
N LEU A 135 -4.85 -21.47 18.27
CA LEU A 135 -4.80 -20.02 18.25
C LEU A 135 -6.22 -19.46 18.18
N ASP A 136 -6.59 -18.61 19.14
CA ASP A 136 -7.86 -17.89 19.11
C ASP A 136 -7.72 -16.62 18.26
N ILE A 137 -8.12 -16.73 16.99
CA ILE A 137 -8.03 -15.64 16.02
C ILE A 137 -8.88 -14.43 16.45
N GLN A 138 -10.09 -14.65 16.97
CA GLN A 138 -10.97 -13.57 17.40
C GLN A 138 -10.35 -12.78 18.56
N LYS A 139 -9.70 -13.48 19.50
CA LYS A 139 -8.97 -12.82 20.60
C LYS A 139 -7.76 -12.06 20.10
N LEU A 140 -7.02 -12.59 19.13
CA LEU A 140 -5.90 -11.91 18.48
C LEU A 140 -6.35 -10.59 17.83
N GLU A 141 -7.42 -10.63 17.04
CA GLU A 141 -8.01 -9.44 16.41
C GLU A 141 -8.46 -8.39 17.42
N ARG A 142 -9.08 -8.79 18.53
CA ARG A 142 -9.48 -7.86 19.60
C ARG A 142 -8.29 -7.19 20.26
N LEU A 143 -7.22 -7.95 20.55
CA LEU A 143 -6.00 -7.40 21.15
C LEU A 143 -5.31 -6.40 20.23
N ILE A 144 -5.24 -6.73 18.95
CA ILE A 144 -4.68 -5.86 17.93
C ILE A 144 -5.53 -4.59 17.78
N SER A 145 -6.85 -4.74 17.67
CA SER A 145 -7.77 -3.59 17.57
C SER A 145 -7.66 -2.67 18.78
N GLY A 146 -7.62 -3.24 20.00
CA GLY A 146 -7.44 -2.46 21.22
C GLY A 146 -6.06 -1.79 21.32
N TYR A 147 -5.00 -2.44 20.86
CA TYR A 147 -3.67 -1.85 20.79
C TYR A 147 -3.63 -0.67 19.83
N ILE A 148 -4.21 -0.82 18.64
CA ILE A 148 -4.35 0.26 17.66
C ILE A 148 -5.13 1.43 18.29
N ASP A 149 -6.24 1.14 18.96
CA ASP A 149 -7.07 2.16 19.60
C ASP A 149 -6.34 2.89 20.74
N GLN A 150 -5.46 2.22 21.46
CA GLN A 150 -4.63 2.81 22.52
C GLN A 150 -3.42 3.59 21.99
N HIS A 151 -2.82 3.13 20.89
CA HIS A 151 -1.68 3.79 20.24
C HIS A 151 -2.10 4.93 19.30
N LYS A 152 -3.40 5.18 19.11
CA LYS A 152 -3.96 6.41 18.50
C LYS A 152 -3.60 7.70 19.25
N THR A 153 -3.05 7.65 20.47
CA THR A 153 -2.88 8.85 21.32
C THR A 153 -1.45 9.23 21.72
N ALA A 154 -0.39 8.59 21.19
CA ALA A 154 0.97 8.93 21.61
C ALA A 154 2.03 8.79 20.51
N THR A 155 2.31 9.86 19.75
CA THR A 155 3.61 10.60 19.69
C THR A 155 3.68 11.54 18.46
N LYS A 156 4.34 12.70 18.67
CA LYS A 156 4.89 13.75 17.76
C LYS A 156 4.32 13.88 16.32
N SER A 157 3.81 15.09 16.03
CA SER A 157 3.20 15.51 14.76
C SER A 157 1.83 14.85 14.51
N GLN A 158 0.80 15.68 14.28
CA GLN A 158 -0.56 15.26 13.94
C GLN A 158 -0.63 14.29 12.73
N TYR A 159 0.43 14.24 11.93
CA TYR A 159 0.53 13.49 10.68
C TYR A 159 1.44 12.26 10.74
N ASP A 160 2.03 11.91 11.88
CA ASP A 160 2.90 10.73 12.03
C ASP A 160 2.11 9.44 12.27
N GLN A 161 0.78 9.55 12.34
CA GLN A 161 -0.12 8.40 12.51
C GLN A 161 -0.18 7.54 11.26
N ASP A 162 -0.53 6.26 11.38
CA ASP A 162 -0.82 5.40 10.23
C ASP A 162 -1.93 6.04 9.35
N SER A 163 -1.80 5.95 8.02
CA SER A 163 -2.69 6.67 7.11
C SER A 163 -4.14 6.21 7.17
N TYR A 164 -4.39 4.94 7.52
CA TYR A 164 -5.75 4.46 7.76
C TYR A 164 -6.30 5.05 9.06
N LEU A 165 -5.50 5.11 10.13
CA LEU A 165 -5.92 5.70 11.40
C LEU A 165 -6.16 7.20 11.29
N PHE A 166 -5.27 7.92 10.60
CA PHE A 166 -5.38 9.35 10.36
C PHE A 166 -6.67 9.69 9.60
N PHE A 167 -6.98 8.95 8.54
CA PHE A 167 -8.21 9.14 7.77
C PHE A 167 -9.46 8.87 8.62
N SER A 168 -9.45 7.81 9.44
CA SER A 168 -10.56 7.51 10.36
C SER A 168 -10.75 8.59 11.42
N ALA A 169 -9.65 9.15 11.95
CA ALA A 169 -9.69 10.23 12.93
C ALA A 169 -10.34 11.50 12.35
N GLN A 170 -10.04 11.86 11.10
CA GLN A 170 -10.68 12.97 10.38
C GLN A 170 -12.20 12.78 10.19
N GLN A 171 -12.69 11.54 10.22
CA GLN A 171 -14.11 11.19 10.08
C GLN A 171 -14.82 10.93 11.42
N GLN A 172 -14.33 11.51 12.53
CA GLN A 172 -14.88 11.32 13.88
C GLN A 172 -14.82 9.85 14.35
N GLY A 173 -13.83 9.08 13.89
CA GLY A 173 -13.62 7.68 14.30
C GLY A 173 -14.53 6.67 13.60
N LYS A 174 -15.21 7.04 12.51
CA LYS A 174 -15.96 6.08 11.70
C LYS A 174 -14.99 5.12 10.98
N PRO A 175 -15.35 3.83 10.85
CA PRO A 175 -14.56 2.87 10.10
C PRO A 175 -14.56 3.21 8.61
N LEU A 176 -13.38 3.17 7.97
CA LEU A 176 -13.27 3.45 6.55
C LEU A 176 -14.05 2.45 5.70
N GLY A 177 -14.69 2.95 4.64
CA GLY A 177 -15.25 2.12 3.59
C GLY A 177 -14.16 1.35 2.85
N VAL A 178 -14.52 0.18 2.30
CA VAL A 178 -13.59 -0.67 1.52
C VAL A 178 -12.95 0.09 0.35
N ARG A 179 -13.70 1.01 -0.28
CA ARG A 179 -13.20 1.86 -1.38
C ARG A 179 -12.09 2.80 -0.93
N ASP A 180 -12.25 3.41 0.24
CA ASP A 180 -11.30 4.39 0.77
C ASP A 180 -10.02 3.68 1.23
N LYS A 181 -10.16 2.51 1.86
CA LYS A 181 -9.02 1.63 2.18
C LYS A 181 -8.22 1.23 0.94
N LYS A 182 -8.90 0.80 -0.13
CA LYS A 182 -8.24 0.48 -1.41
C LYS A 182 -7.52 1.68 -2.02
N THR A 183 -8.04 2.88 -1.84
CA THR A 183 -7.44 4.10 -2.37
C THR A 183 -6.20 4.50 -1.57
N ILE A 184 -6.21 4.31 -0.25
CA ILE A 184 -5.02 4.49 0.61
C ILE A 184 -3.96 3.43 0.28
N ALA A 185 -4.35 2.16 0.13
CA ALA A 185 -3.43 1.10 -0.29
C ALA A 185 -2.78 1.40 -1.65
N PHE A 186 -3.56 1.91 -2.60
CA PHE A 186 -3.06 2.35 -3.91
C PHE A 186 -2.01 3.46 -3.79
N LEU A 187 -2.19 4.41 -2.87
CA LEU A 187 -1.18 5.45 -2.61
C LEU A 187 0.15 4.85 -2.12
N TYR A 188 0.10 3.88 -1.21
CA TYR A 188 1.28 3.17 -0.74
C TYR A 188 1.98 2.36 -1.84
N GLU A 189 1.22 1.72 -2.72
CA GLU A 189 1.77 0.83 -3.74
C GLU A 189 2.40 1.61 -4.91
N HIS A 190 1.83 2.75 -5.28
CA HIS A 190 2.19 3.46 -6.52
C HIS A 190 3.01 4.74 -6.30
N TYR A 191 3.14 5.22 -5.06
CA TYR A 191 3.85 6.47 -4.78
C TYR A 191 4.84 6.32 -3.61
N ASP A 192 6.10 6.71 -3.85
CA ASP A 192 7.18 6.73 -2.84
C ASP A 192 7.07 7.93 -1.88
N PHE A 193 5.86 8.21 -1.38
CA PHE A 193 5.64 9.26 -0.40
C PHE A 193 5.94 8.78 1.01
N GLU A 194 6.60 9.61 1.80
CA GLU A 194 6.69 9.42 3.24
C GLU A 194 5.29 9.48 3.87
N GLN A 195 5.06 8.69 4.92
CA GLN A 195 3.77 8.55 5.59
C GLN A 195 3.16 9.91 6.00
N VAL A 196 4.00 10.84 6.47
CA VAL A 196 3.62 12.20 6.82
C VAL A 196 3.05 12.98 5.62
N VAL A 197 3.67 12.82 4.44
CA VAL A 197 3.25 13.47 3.18
C VAL A 197 1.94 12.85 2.68
N GLN A 198 1.77 11.53 2.80
CA GLN A 198 0.52 10.86 2.44
C GLN A 198 -0.65 11.32 3.30
N ASN A 199 -0.44 11.48 4.61
CA ASN A 199 -1.48 11.98 5.51
C ASN A 199 -1.87 13.41 5.19
N GLN A 200 -0.91 14.25 4.83
CA GLN A 200 -1.18 15.61 4.36
C GLN A 200 -1.92 15.64 3.02
N LEU A 201 -1.61 14.71 2.10
CA LEU A 201 -2.35 14.54 0.85
C LEU A 201 -3.79 14.11 1.11
N ILE A 202 -3.99 13.13 2.00
CA ILE A 202 -5.32 12.68 2.45
C ILE A 202 -6.12 13.85 3.03
N GLU A 203 -5.54 14.61 3.95
CA GLU A 203 -6.21 15.76 4.55
C GLU A 203 -6.54 16.81 3.50
N PHE A 204 -5.60 17.13 2.60
CA PHE A 204 -5.81 18.11 1.55
C PHE A 204 -6.98 17.71 0.63
N VAL A 205 -7.06 16.45 0.23
CA VAL A 205 -8.16 15.94 -0.60
C VAL A 205 -9.49 16.03 0.18
N LEU A 206 -9.51 15.61 1.44
CA LEU A 206 -10.73 15.65 2.26
C LEU A 206 -11.23 17.08 2.48
N GLN A 207 -10.35 18.04 2.77
CA GLN A 207 -10.70 19.44 2.95
C GLN A 207 -11.12 20.11 1.64
N ARG A 208 -10.37 19.89 0.55
CA ARG A 208 -10.60 20.56 -0.75
C ARG A 208 -11.86 20.08 -1.46
N PHE A 209 -12.24 18.81 -1.27
CA PHE A 209 -13.37 18.17 -1.94
C PHE A 209 -14.51 17.79 -0.99
N LYS A 210 -14.60 18.44 0.19
CA LYS A 210 -15.70 18.26 1.17
C LYS A 210 -15.98 16.78 1.49
N GLY A 211 -14.94 15.99 1.70
CA GLY A 211 -15.04 14.56 2.06
C GLY A 211 -15.15 13.59 0.88
N SER A 212 -15.11 14.05 -0.38
CA SER A 212 -15.01 13.14 -1.53
C SER A 212 -13.59 12.60 -1.69
N PHE A 213 -13.40 11.33 -1.31
CA PHE A 213 -12.14 10.59 -1.49
C PHE A 213 -12.34 9.47 -2.51
N THR A 214 -11.96 9.74 -3.76
CA THR A 214 -12.05 8.76 -4.87
C THR A 214 -10.68 8.54 -5.48
N LYS A 215 -10.39 7.32 -5.92
CA LYS A 215 -9.12 6.95 -6.55
C LYS A 215 -8.63 7.96 -7.60
N ALA A 216 -9.46 8.29 -8.58
CA ALA A 216 -9.08 9.18 -9.67
C ALA A 216 -8.66 10.58 -9.21
N LEU A 217 -9.37 11.16 -8.22
CA LEU A 217 -9.02 12.47 -7.64
C LEU A 217 -7.69 12.42 -6.88
N VAL A 218 -7.51 11.35 -6.10
CA VAL A 218 -6.31 11.12 -5.30
C VAL A 218 -5.09 10.95 -6.21
N GLU A 219 -5.23 10.14 -7.25
CA GLU A 219 -4.20 9.90 -8.28
C GLU A 219 -3.81 11.20 -9.00
N GLN A 220 -4.80 12.00 -9.44
CA GLN A 220 -4.51 13.26 -10.12
C GLN A 220 -3.71 14.25 -9.24
N ILE A 221 -4.01 14.30 -7.93
CA ILE A 221 -3.31 15.18 -6.99
C ILE A 221 -1.94 14.61 -6.63
N ALA A 222 -1.84 13.30 -6.42
CA ALA A 222 -0.59 12.60 -6.17
C ALA A 222 0.38 12.80 -7.34
N ASP A 223 -0.07 12.61 -8.58
CA ASP A 223 0.73 12.87 -9.78
C ASP A 223 1.19 14.33 -9.87
N SER A 224 0.33 15.27 -9.46
CA SER A 224 0.70 16.68 -9.40
C SER A 224 1.82 16.93 -8.39
N TRP A 225 1.78 16.26 -7.24
CA TRP A 225 2.80 16.41 -6.18
C TRP A 225 4.10 15.73 -6.56
N VAL A 226 4.05 14.59 -7.26
CA VAL A 226 5.22 13.94 -7.87
C VAL A 226 5.89 14.87 -8.88
N ARG A 227 5.11 15.47 -9.79
CA ARG A 227 5.65 16.44 -10.78
C ARG A 227 6.25 17.69 -10.12
N ALA A 228 5.68 18.13 -9.00
CA ALA A 228 6.19 19.23 -8.19
C ALA A 228 7.38 18.81 -7.28
N ASN A 229 7.80 17.55 -7.35
CA ASN A 229 8.88 16.95 -6.57
C ASN A 229 8.73 17.12 -5.05
N ILE A 230 7.50 17.03 -4.56
CA ILE A 230 7.16 17.17 -3.14
C ILE A 230 7.41 15.82 -2.46
N ARG A 231 8.41 15.75 -1.60
CA ARG A 231 8.79 14.50 -0.90
C ARG A 231 8.89 14.62 0.62
N SER A 232 8.87 15.83 1.16
CA SER A 232 8.98 16.10 2.60
C SER A 232 7.87 17.02 3.10
N GLU A 233 7.54 16.94 4.39
CA GLU A 233 6.62 17.86 5.08
C GLU A 233 6.93 19.34 4.79
N ALA A 234 8.22 19.71 4.72
CA ALA A 234 8.64 21.08 4.44
C ALA A 234 8.24 21.53 3.03
N ASP A 235 8.25 20.62 2.06
CA ASP A 235 7.90 20.90 0.66
C ASP A 235 6.39 20.99 0.48
N VAL A 236 5.64 20.15 1.19
CA VAL A 236 4.18 20.18 1.23
C VAL A 236 3.71 21.55 1.76
N LYS A 237 4.26 22.01 2.89
CA LYS A 237 3.94 23.34 3.47
C LYS A 237 4.24 24.48 2.50
N LYS A 238 5.37 24.43 1.79
CA LYS A 238 5.69 25.41 0.75
C LYS A 238 4.65 25.38 -0.37
N HIS A 239 4.35 24.20 -0.92
CA HIS A 239 3.40 24.05 -2.01
C HIS A 239 1.97 24.50 -1.63
N LEU A 240 1.50 24.17 -0.42
CA LEU A 240 0.21 24.63 0.11
C LEU A 240 0.16 26.16 0.29
N SER A 241 1.28 26.79 0.69
CA SER A 241 1.37 28.24 0.82
C SER A 241 1.27 28.98 -0.52
N TYR A 242 1.80 28.41 -1.60
CA TYR A 242 1.69 28.98 -2.96
C TYR A 242 0.34 28.73 -3.63
N THR A 243 -0.36 27.66 -3.26
CA THR A 243 -1.62 27.24 -3.89
C THR A 243 -2.86 27.86 -3.24
N SER A 244 -2.70 28.59 -2.13
CA SER A 244 -3.75 29.50 -1.65
C SER A 244 -4.00 30.55 -2.75
N PRO A 245 -5.20 30.61 -3.35
CA PRO A 245 -5.48 31.70 -4.26
C PRO A 245 -5.38 32.98 -3.43
N LYS A 246 -4.33 33.79 -3.65
CA LYS A 246 -4.47 35.21 -3.40
C LYS A 246 -5.73 35.59 -4.15
N ALA A 247 -6.76 36.04 -3.44
CA ALA A 247 -7.91 36.67 -4.06
C ALA A 247 -7.31 37.70 -5.01
N THR A 248 -7.28 37.36 -6.30
CA THR A 248 -6.87 38.31 -7.31
C THR A 248 -8.03 39.26 -7.26
N VAL A 249 -7.82 40.45 -6.71
CA VAL A 249 -8.73 41.56 -6.94
C VAL A 249 -8.69 41.70 -8.45
N VAL A 250 -9.66 41.07 -9.12
CA VAL A 250 -9.92 41.33 -10.52
C VAL A 250 -10.38 42.77 -10.49
N GLU A 251 -9.48 43.69 -10.82
CA GLU A 251 -9.87 45.05 -11.13
C GLU A 251 -10.95 44.93 -12.21
N THR A 252 -12.19 45.22 -11.84
CA THR A 252 -13.32 45.24 -12.74
C THR A 252 -12.96 46.20 -13.87
N PRO A 253 -12.89 45.74 -15.14
CA PRO A 253 -12.63 46.66 -16.24
C PRO A 253 -13.66 47.78 -16.22
N ALA A 254 -13.26 49.02 -16.50
CA ALA A 254 -14.10 50.22 -16.37
C ALA A 254 -15.48 50.14 -17.09
N TYR A 255 -15.64 49.24 -18.08
CA TYR A 255 -16.93 49.01 -18.74
C TYR A 255 -17.95 48.19 -17.92
N MET A 256 -17.53 47.48 -16.86
CA MET A 256 -18.41 46.76 -15.93
C MET A 256 -18.98 47.64 -14.82
N GLU A 257 -18.37 48.79 -14.56
CA GLU A 257 -18.85 49.76 -13.55
C GLU A 257 -19.82 50.78 -14.13
N SER A 258 -20.03 50.76 -15.45
CA SER A 258 -21.06 51.59 -16.07
C SER A 258 -22.44 51.04 -15.68
N PRO A 259 -23.29 51.84 -15.01
CA PRO A 259 -24.68 51.44 -14.81
C PRO A 259 -25.28 51.20 -16.19
N ALA A 260 -25.81 49.99 -16.41
CA ALA A 260 -26.54 49.67 -17.63
C ALA A 260 -27.51 50.83 -17.93
N PRO A 261 -27.58 51.34 -19.17
CA PRO A 261 -28.55 52.37 -19.50
C PRO A 261 -29.91 51.82 -19.11
N GLN A 262 -30.55 52.47 -18.13
CA GLN A 262 -31.91 52.18 -17.72
C GLN A 262 -32.79 52.44 -18.94
N GLN A 263 -33.01 51.42 -19.76
CA GLN A 263 -34.07 51.41 -20.74
C GLN A 263 -35.37 51.44 -19.94
N LYS A 264 -35.93 52.63 -19.79
CA LYS A 264 -37.34 52.83 -19.45
C LYS A 264 -38.17 52.35 -20.64
N GLU A 265 -38.19 51.03 -20.87
CA GLU A 265 -39.22 50.42 -21.67
C GLU A 265 -40.50 50.45 -20.83
N ASP A 266 -41.42 51.31 -21.27
CA ASP A 266 -42.77 51.47 -20.74
C ASP A 266 -43.38 50.10 -20.41
N GLU A 267 -43.60 49.80 -19.13
CA GLU A 267 -44.16 48.52 -18.65
C GLU A 267 -45.44 48.12 -19.40
N LYS A 268 -46.19 49.12 -19.88
CA LYS A 268 -47.38 48.95 -20.73
C LYS A 268 -47.07 48.27 -22.06
N GLN A 269 -45.95 48.57 -22.71
CA GLN A 269 -45.57 47.97 -23.99
C GLN A 269 -45.16 46.50 -23.81
N ARG A 270 -44.44 46.20 -22.73
CA ARG A 270 -44.05 44.83 -22.36
C ARG A 270 -45.26 43.96 -22.00
N LEU A 271 -46.23 44.51 -21.27
CA LEU A 271 -47.50 43.85 -20.96
C LEU A 271 -48.38 43.63 -22.22
N ALA A 272 -48.33 44.55 -23.18
CA ALA A 272 -49.06 44.42 -24.44
C ALA A 272 -48.46 43.31 -25.35
N LEU A 273 -47.13 43.18 -25.40
CA LEU A 273 -46.43 42.10 -26.10
C LEU A 273 -46.73 40.74 -25.48
N LEU A 274 -46.73 40.63 -24.15
CA LEU A 274 -47.09 39.41 -23.44
C LEU A 274 -48.55 38.98 -23.67
N LYS A 275 -49.47 39.95 -23.80
CA LYS A 275 -50.88 39.68 -24.15
C LYS A 275 -51.05 39.23 -25.60
N LYS A 276 -50.24 39.76 -26.53
CA LYS A 276 -50.24 39.30 -27.94
C LYS A 276 -49.70 37.88 -28.07
N LEU A 277 -48.65 37.53 -27.34
CA LEU A 277 -48.09 36.17 -27.30
C LEU A 277 -49.08 35.15 -26.72
N LYS A 278 -49.88 35.52 -25.71
CA LYS A 278 -50.91 34.63 -25.13
C LYS A 278 -52.17 34.44 -25.99
N LYS A 279 -52.39 35.28 -27.02
CA LYS A 279 -53.57 35.18 -27.90
C LYS A 279 -53.26 34.57 -29.27
N GLY A 280 -52.01 34.24 -29.55
CA GLY A 280 -51.58 33.58 -30.78
C GLY A 280 -51.29 32.10 -30.57
N ASP A 281 -52.27 31.36 -30.04
CA ASP A 281 -52.28 29.89 -30.10
C ASP A 281 -53.74 29.42 -30.16
N LYS A 282 -54.32 29.54 -31.36
CA LYS A 282 -55.43 28.73 -31.90
C LYS A 282 -55.39 28.81 -33.42
#